data_AF-A0AA88HFC4-F1
#
_entry.id   AF-A0AA88HFC4-F1
#
_cell.length_a   1.000
_cell.length_b   1.000
_cell.length_c   1.000
_cell.angle_alpha   90.00
_cell.angle_beta   90.00
_cell.angle_gamma   90.00
#
_symmetry.space_group_name_H-M   'P 1'
#
loop_
_entity.id
_entity.type
_entity.pdbx_description
1 polymer ?
#
loop_
_entity_poly.entity_id
_entity_poly.type
_entity_poly.pdbx_seq_one_letter_code
_entity_poly.pdbx_strand_id
1 'polypeptide(L)'
;MFQEKDINRIKGLIDNGNGKTCLYMVFLYLRMAFDSVDRELLKDAMLRSGLPRLFLSLIVRMYICVSGIVKVNNRFSELFDIKLGLRQGSTLSPKSFTIFVNDVVKFLENRWAPKVSLGTQKLSLLLFSDDIVLVANKPQDLQTQLNLIEEYLQKKNNNKKKD
;
A
#
# COMPACT_ATOMS: atom_id res chain seq x y z
N MET A 1 -2.44 -0.10 11.43
CA MET A 1 -3.77 -0.75 11.40
C MET A 1 -4.70 0.31 10.89
N PHE A 2 -5.19 0.18 9.66
CA PHE A 2 -6.03 1.20 9.02
C PHE A 2 -7.27 1.38 9.88
N GLN A 3 -7.45 2.58 10.42
CA GLN A 3 -8.69 2.89 11.14
C GLN A 3 -9.75 3.24 10.10
N GLU A 4 -11.03 3.09 10.46
CA GLU A 4 -12.19 3.40 9.62
C GLU A 4 -12.17 4.83 9.03
N LYS A 5 -11.36 5.72 9.61
CA LYS A 5 -11.09 7.10 9.17
C LYS A 5 -10.13 7.22 7.98
N ASP A 6 -9.37 6.17 7.67
CA ASP A 6 -8.38 6.15 6.57
C ASP A 6 -9.02 5.78 5.22
N ILE A 7 -10.27 5.32 5.22
CA ILE A 7 -11.03 4.96 4.03
C ILE A 7 -12.12 6.00 3.81
N ASN A 8 -11.85 7.00 2.98
CA ASN A 8 -12.93 7.82 2.42
C ASN A 8 -13.72 6.96 1.43
N ARG A 9 -14.81 6.33 1.89
CA ARG A 9 -15.80 5.64 1.04
C ARG A 9 -16.57 6.66 0.21
N ILE A 10 -15.94 7.24 -0.81
CA ILE A 10 -16.66 7.97 -1.86
C ILE A 10 -17.19 6.94 -2.84
N LYS A 11 -18.50 6.68 -2.80
CA LYS A 11 -19.19 5.92 -3.85
C LYS A 11 -19.34 6.82 -5.07
N GLY A 12 -18.39 6.76 -5.99
CA GLY A 12 -18.58 7.27 -7.34
C GLY A 12 -19.31 6.23 -8.18
N LEU A 13 -20.57 6.51 -8.54
CA LEU A 13 -21.36 5.69 -9.46
C LEU A 13 -21.23 6.34 -10.84
N ILE A 14 -20.32 5.82 -11.69
CA ILE A 14 -20.27 6.23 -13.09
C ILE A 14 -21.25 5.32 -13.85
N ASP A 15 -22.46 5.81 -14.06
CA ASP A 15 -23.47 5.18 -14.90
C ASP A 15 -23.40 5.85 -16.29
N ASN A 16 -22.46 5.39 -17.12
CA ASN A 16 -22.33 5.86 -18.49
C ASN A 16 -22.61 4.70 -19.46
N GLY A 17 -23.87 4.59 -19.87
CA GLY A 17 -24.26 3.88 -21.09
C GLY A 17 -25.16 2.66 -20.90
N ASN A 18 -26.43 2.80 -21.28
CA ASN A 18 -27.36 1.72 -21.65
C ASN A 18 -27.68 0.65 -20.59
N GLY A 19 -27.69 1.00 -19.30
CA GLY A 19 -28.45 0.28 -18.27
C GLY A 19 -28.05 -1.18 -17.98
N LYS A 20 -26.83 -1.61 -18.31
CA LYS A 20 -26.40 -3.02 -18.13
C LYS A 20 -25.20 -3.26 -17.22
N THR A 21 -24.42 -2.26 -16.82
CA THR A 21 -23.28 -2.47 -15.91
C THR A 21 -23.04 -1.28 -14.99
N CYS A 22 -23.27 -1.45 -13.68
CA CYS A 22 -22.90 -0.46 -12.68
C CYS A 22 -21.40 -0.59 -12.35
N LEU A 23 -20.64 0.49 -12.46
CA LEU A 23 -19.26 0.58 -11.97
C LEU A 23 -19.24 1.20 -10.57
N TYR A 24 -18.63 0.49 -9.63
CA TYR A 24 -18.38 0.96 -8.27
C TYR A 24 -16.90 1.20 -8.08
N MET A 25 -16.57 2.29 -7.39
CA MET A 25 -15.20 2.67 -7.09
C MET A 25 -15.01 2.96 -5.61
N VAL A 26 -13.83 2.64 -5.08
CA VAL A 26 -13.40 3.03 -3.73
C VAL A 26 -12.04 3.71 -3.84
N PHE A 27 -11.97 4.95 -3.39
CA PHE A 27 -10.74 5.71 -3.29
C PHE A 27 -10.08 5.43 -1.94
N LEU A 28 -8.98 4.70 -1.99
CA LEU A 28 -8.10 4.50 -0.87
C LEU A 28 -7.04 5.58 -0.92
N TYR A 29 -7.24 6.59 -0.08
CA TYR A 29 -6.16 7.52 0.23
C TYR A 29 -5.20 6.76 1.14
N LEU A 30 -4.02 6.44 0.62
CA LEU A 30 -2.91 6.12 1.51
C LEU A 30 -2.43 7.45 2.11
N ARG A 31 -3.29 8.16 2.85
CA ARG A 31 -3.13 9.57 3.24
C ARG A 31 -1.91 9.83 4.15
N MET A 32 -1.18 8.78 4.49
CA MET A 32 0.12 8.79 5.17
C MET A 32 1.09 7.76 4.55
N ALA A 33 0.99 7.44 3.26
CA ALA A 33 1.64 6.28 2.62
C ALA A 33 3.15 6.24 2.90
N PHE A 34 3.81 7.40 2.87
CA PHE A 34 5.19 7.48 3.27
C PHE A 34 5.33 7.22 4.76
N ASP A 35 4.63 7.91 5.65
CA ASP A 35 4.83 7.83 7.11
C ASP A 35 4.27 6.54 7.76
N SER A 36 3.40 5.80 7.08
CA SER A 36 2.68 4.63 7.61
C SER A 36 3.13 3.29 7.02
N VAL A 37 3.95 3.29 5.97
CA VAL A 37 4.50 2.05 5.39
C VAL A 37 5.25 1.26 6.46
N ASP A 38 4.84 0.01 6.64
CA ASP A 38 5.54 -0.92 7.50
C ASP A 38 6.87 -1.33 6.84
N ARG A 39 7.98 -1.06 7.51
CA ARG A 39 9.33 -1.28 6.97
C ARG A 39 9.66 -2.76 6.77
N GLU A 40 9.06 -3.67 7.55
CA GLU A 40 9.24 -5.10 7.32
C GLU A 40 8.44 -5.57 6.10
N LEU A 41 7.19 -5.09 5.93
CA LEU A 41 6.43 -5.38 4.70
C LEU A 41 7.11 -4.79 3.46
N LEU A 42 7.71 -3.61 3.57
CA LEU A 42 8.50 -3.00 2.49
C LEU A 42 9.72 -3.86 2.14
N LYS A 43 10.47 -4.32 3.14
CA LYS A 43 11.62 -5.22 2.95
C LYS A 43 11.18 -6.52 2.27
N ASP A 44 10.08 -7.11 2.72
CA ASP A 44 9.50 -8.30 2.12
C ASP A 44 9.09 -8.08 0.65
N ALA A 45 8.44 -6.95 0.35
CA ALA A 45 8.09 -6.54 -1.01
C ALA A 45 9.33 -6.32 -1.89
N MET A 46 10.36 -5.67 -1.34
CA MET A 46 11.65 -5.50 -2.00
C MET A 46 12.30 -6.85 -2.33
N LEU A 47 12.32 -7.81 -1.40
CA LEU A 47 12.87 -9.14 -1.65
C LEU A 47 12.09 -9.91 -2.73
N ARG A 48 10.78 -9.70 -2.85
CA ARG A 48 9.93 -10.28 -3.91
C ARG A 48 10.02 -9.55 -5.26
N SER A 49 10.60 -8.34 -5.29
CA SER A 49 10.69 -7.54 -6.52
C SER A 49 11.58 -8.16 -7.61
N GLY A 50 12.47 -9.09 -7.24
CA GLY A 50 13.45 -9.70 -8.15
C GLY A 50 14.71 -8.86 -8.36
N LEU A 51 14.86 -7.73 -7.68
CA LEU A 51 16.07 -6.90 -7.73
C LEU A 51 17.28 -7.60 -7.07
N PRO A 52 18.53 -7.27 -7.46
CA PRO A 52 19.73 -7.88 -6.89
C PRO A 52 19.78 -7.75 -5.36
N ARG A 53 20.03 -8.88 -4.67
CA ARG A 53 20.01 -8.95 -3.20
C ARG A 53 20.96 -7.96 -2.52
N LEU A 54 22.14 -7.74 -3.09
CA LEU A 54 23.12 -6.79 -2.54
C LEU A 54 22.55 -5.36 -2.56
N PHE A 55 21.99 -4.94 -3.70
CA PHE A 55 21.37 -3.63 -3.86
C PHE A 55 20.19 -3.44 -2.90
N LEU A 56 19.31 -4.44 -2.80
CA LEU A 56 18.20 -4.41 -1.85
C LEU A 56 18.67 -4.33 -0.40
N SER A 57 19.70 -5.09 -0.02
CA SER A 57 20.21 -5.08 1.36
C SER A 57 20.77 -3.71 1.77
N LEU A 58 21.40 -2.98 0.84
CA LEU A 58 21.86 -1.61 1.07
C LEU A 58 20.67 -0.67 1.31
N ILE A 59 19.66 -0.70 0.42
CA ILE A 59 18.46 0.13 0.57
C ILE A 59 17.75 -0.20 1.89
N VAL A 60 17.52 -1.48 2.17
CA VAL A 60 16.86 -1.94 3.38
C VAL A 60 17.61 -1.46 4.63
N ARG A 61 18.94 -1.53 4.67
CA ARG A 61 19.74 -1.00 5.79
C ARG A 61 19.58 0.51 5.97
N MET A 62 19.47 1.28 4.89
CA MET A 62 19.21 2.72 4.96
C MET A 62 17.83 3.06 5.56
N TYR A 63 16.88 2.11 5.50
CA TYR A 63 15.52 2.30 6.02
C TYR A 63 15.24 1.55 7.33
N ILE A 64 15.89 0.43 7.68
CA ILE A 64 15.53 -0.37 8.86
C ILE A 64 16.19 0.12 10.14
N CYS A 65 17.46 0.56 10.09
CA CYS A 65 18.21 0.99 11.28
C CYS A 65 18.21 2.51 11.40
N VAL A 66 17.02 3.12 11.50
CA VAL A 66 16.90 4.58 11.64
C VAL A 66 16.30 4.92 13.00
N SER A 67 17.08 5.62 13.81
CA SER A 67 16.63 6.23 15.06
C SER A 67 16.60 7.75 14.88
N GLY A 68 15.72 8.43 15.61
CA GLY A 68 15.48 9.87 15.52
C GLY A 68 15.58 10.56 16.87
N ILE A 69 15.81 11.87 16.82
CA ILE A 69 15.72 12.78 17.95
C ILE A 69 14.90 13.97 17.49
N VAL A 70 13.96 14.44 18.32
CA VAL A 70 13.19 15.65 18.06
C VAL A 70 13.85 16.83 18.77
N LYS A 71 14.08 17.93 18.03
CA LYS A 71 14.58 19.19 18.59
C LYS A 71 13.43 20.20 18.72
N VAL A 72 13.17 20.69 19.93
CA VAL A 72 12.16 21.74 20.20
C VAL A 72 12.78 22.80 21.11
N ASN A 73 12.71 24.07 20.73
CA ASN A 73 13.21 25.20 21.54
C ASN A 73 14.64 24.97 22.10
N ASN A 74 15.53 24.47 21.24
CA ASN A 74 16.91 24.12 21.57
C ASN A 74 17.11 23.00 22.60
N ARG A 75 16.05 22.26 22.93
CA ARG A 75 16.11 21.01 23.69
C ARG A 75 15.95 19.82 22.77
N PHE A 76 16.51 18.68 23.16
CA PHE A 76 16.46 17.44 22.41
C PHE A 76 15.61 16.41 23.18
N SER A 77 14.83 15.61 22.46
CA SER A 77 14.21 14.41 23.02
C SER A 77 15.25 13.33 23.29
N GLU A 78 14.82 12.25 23.93
CA GLU A 78 15.57 10.99 23.90
C GLU A 78 15.63 10.43 22.48
N LEU A 79 16.61 9.55 22.25
CA LEU A 79 16.73 8.77 21.01
C LEU A 79 15.61 7.74 20.97
N PHE A 80 14.89 7.66 19.86
CA PHE A 80 13.85 6.66 19.65
C PHE A 80 13.97 6.00 18.27
N ASP A 81 13.55 4.74 18.17
CA ASP A 81 13.55 4.01 16.91
C ASP A 81 12.38 4.40 16.02
N ILE A 82 12.67 4.65 14.75
CA ILE A 82 11.65 4.91 13.74
C ILE A 82 11.29 3.57 13.10
N LYS A 83 10.10 3.05 13.41
CA LYS A 83 9.65 1.72 12.94
C LYS A 83 8.68 1.78 11.76
N LEU A 84 8.06 2.93 11.54
CA LEU A 84 7.10 3.17 10.49
C LEU A 84 7.63 4.23 9.55
N GLY A 85 7.23 4.06 8.30
CA GLY A 85 7.34 5.06 7.28
C GLY A 85 8.71 5.21 6.62
N LEU A 86 8.68 5.89 5.51
CA LEU A 86 9.76 6.25 4.61
C LEU A 86 10.28 7.65 4.95
N ARG A 87 11.49 7.95 4.52
CA ARG A 87 12.16 9.21 4.86
C ARG A 87 11.65 10.32 3.95
N GLN A 88 10.94 11.29 4.50
CA GLN A 88 10.50 12.48 3.76
C GLN A 88 11.71 13.23 3.17
N GLY A 89 11.55 13.76 1.95
CA GLY A 89 12.61 14.46 1.21
C GLY A 89 13.69 13.56 0.58
N SER A 90 13.58 12.22 0.73
CA SER A 90 14.50 11.28 0.09
C SER A 90 14.08 10.96 -1.34
N THR A 91 15.03 11.03 -2.28
CA THR A 91 14.81 10.59 -3.68
C THR A 91 14.56 9.09 -3.82
N LEU A 92 14.94 8.29 -2.81
CA LEU A 92 14.71 6.85 -2.78
C LEU A 92 13.30 6.50 -2.30
N SER A 93 12.66 7.35 -1.49
CA SER A 93 11.38 7.02 -0.88
C SER A 93 10.26 6.80 -1.91
N PRO A 94 10.10 7.65 -2.96
CA PRO A 94 9.12 7.38 -4.01
C PRO A 94 9.31 6.02 -4.70
N LYS A 95 10.57 5.64 -4.99
CA LYS A 95 10.90 4.36 -5.63
C LYS A 95 10.59 3.16 -4.73
N SER A 96 10.96 3.26 -3.45
CA SER A 96 10.61 2.25 -2.45
C SER A 96 9.10 2.08 -2.33
N PHE A 97 8.36 3.19 -2.35
CA PHE A 97 6.91 3.17 -2.31
C PHE A 97 6.28 2.50 -3.54
N THR A 98 6.78 2.80 -4.74
CA THR A 98 6.34 2.11 -5.98
C THR A 98 6.55 0.60 -5.89
N ILE A 99 7.69 0.14 -5.35
CA ILE A 99 7.94 -1.30 -5.16
C ILE A 99 6.91 -1.93 -4.21
N PHE A 100 6.61 -1.25 -3.10
CA PHE A 100 5.61 -1.71 -2.15
C PHE A 100 4.22 -1.83 -2.77
N VAL A 101 3.76 -0.79 -3.46
CA VAL A 101 2.45 -0.79 -4.12
C VAL A 101 2.39 -1.87 -5.20
N ASN A 102 3.44 -2.04 -6.00
CA ASN A 102 3.50 -3.10 -7.01
C ASN A 102 3.38 -4.51 -6.40
N ASP A 103 3.93 -4.73 -5.21
CA ASP A 103 3.78 -6.01 -4.51
C ASP A 103 2.35 -6.25 -4.00
N VAL A 104 1.65 -5.19 -3.56
CA VAL A 104 0.21 -5.24 -3.26
C VAL A 104 -0.59 -5.62 -4.51
N VAL A 105 -0.31 -5.00 -5.65
CA VAL A 105 -0.98 -5.31 -6.93
C VAL A 105 -0.78 -6.77 -7.29
N LYS A 106 0.47 -7.25 -7.29
CA LYS A 106 0.78 -8.66 -7.57
C LYS A 106 0.06 -9.62 -6.62
N PHE A 107 -0.02 -9.28 -5.33
CA PHE A 107 -0.76 -10.07 -4.35
C PHE A 107 -2.25 -10.18 -4.72
N LEU A 108 -2.88 -9.06 -5.10
CA LEU A 108 -4.28 -9.04 -5.53
C LEU A 108 -4.51 -9.84 -6.82
N GLU A 109 -3.62 -9.72 -7.80
CA GLU A 109 -3.70 -10.47 -9.06
C GLU A 109 -3.59 -11.98 -8.84
N ASN A 110 -2.65 -12.40 -7.99
CA ASN A 110 -2.44 -13.81 -7.63
C ASN A 110 -3.62 -14.43 -6.86
N ARG A 111 -4.42 -13.60 -6.17
CA ARG A 111 -5.62 -14.03 -5.44
C ARG A 111 -6.90 -13.94 -6.29
N TRP A 112 -6.76 -13.73 -7.60
CA TRP A 112 -7.86 -13.57 -8.55
C TRP A 112 -8.87 -12.50 -8.12
N ALA A 113 -8.36 -11.35 -7.65
CA ALA A 113 -9.20 -10.21 -7.33
C ALA A 113 -10.16 -9.89 -8.49
N PRO A 114 -11.44 -9.58 -8.20
CA PRO A 114 -12.43 -9.23 -9.22
C PRO A 114 -11.92 -8.15 -10.17
N LYS A 115 -12.23 -8.29 -11.46
CA LYS A 115 -11.83 -7.35 -12.52
C LYS A 115 -13.05 -6.86 -13.30
N VAL A 116 -13.05 -5.58 -13.63
CA VAL A 116 -13.99 -4.93 -14.54
C VAL A 116 -13.41 -4.93 -15.96
N SER A 117 -14.25 -5.16 -16.97
CA SER A 117 -13.82 -5.03 -18.36
C SER A 117 -14.03 -3.60 -18.84
N LEU A 118 -12.95 -2.95 -19.30
CA LEU A 118 -12.96 -1.64 -19.93
C LEU A 118 -12.43 -1.79 -21.35
N GLY A 119 -13.35 -1.95 -22.31
CA GLY A 119 -13.00 -2.33 -23.69
C GLY A 119 -12.33 -3.71 -23.72
N THR A 120 -11.10 -3.78 -24.23
CA THR A 120 -10.29 -5.00 -24.28
C THR A 120 -9.47 -5.26 -23.01
N GLN A 121 -9.44 -4.30 -22.09
CA GLN A 121 -8.63 -4.38 -20.87
C GLN A 121 -9.46 -4.86 -19.68
N LYS A 122 -8.82 -5.55 -18.73
CA LYS A 122 -9.43 -5.95 -17.46
C LYS A 122 -8.72 -5.24 -16.31
N LEU A 123 -9.48 -4.51 -15.50
CA LEU A 123 -8.98 -3.65 -14.44
C LEU A 123 -9.54 -4.07 -13.08
N SER A 124 -8.69 -4.27 -12.10
CA SER A 124 -9.09 -4.41 -10.68
C SER A 124 -8.85 -3.14 -9.87
N LEU A 125 -7.86 -2.35 -10.27
CA LEU A 125 -7.43 -1.15 -9.56
C LEU A 125 -6.77 -0.15 -10.50
N LEU A 126 -6.80 1.13 -10.12
CA LEU A 126 -5.99 2.21 -10.67
C LEU A 126 -5.03 2.72 -9.59
N LEU A 127 -3.83 3.09 -10.01
CA LEU A 127 -2.83 3.69 -9.14
C LEU A 127 -2.45 5.05 -9.70
N PHE A 128 -2.55 6.08 -8.88
CA PHE A 128 -2.03 7.39 -9.21
C PHE A 128 -1.29 7.97 -8.01
N SER A 129 0.04 8.00 -8.07
CA SER A 129 0.89 8.43 -6.95
C SER A 129 0.56 7.64 -5.66
N ASP A 130 -0.08 8.30 -4.70
CA ASP A 130 -0.49 7.84 -3.38
C ASP A 130 -1.97 7.43 -3.29
N ASP A 131 -2.73 7.63 -4.38
CA ASP A 131 -4.12 7.20 -4.49
C ASP A 131 -4.22 5.81 -5.12
N ILE A 132 -4.92 4.91 -4.43
CA ILE A 132 -5.34 3.62 -4.98
C ILE A 132 -6.85 3.67 -5.20
N VAL A 133 -7.30 3.46 -6.42
CA VAL A 133 -8.72 3.36 -6.73
C VAL A 133 -9.06 1.91 -7.02
N LEU A 134 -9.85 1.29 -6.16
CA LEU A 134 -10.42 -0.02 -6.43
C LEU A 134 -11.64 0.12 -7.31
N VAL A 135 -11.81 -0.80 -8.26
CA VAL A 135 -12.98 -0.82 -9.14
C VAL A 135 -13.62 -2.20 -9.17
N ALA A 136 -14.95 -2.24 -9.15
CA ALA A 136 -15.70 -3.48 -9.35
C ALA A 136 -17.10 -3.22 -9.92
N ASN A 137 -17.72 -4.25 -10.48
CA ASN A 137 -19.10 -4.19 -10.97
C ASN A 137 -20.14 -4.48 -9.87
N LYS A 138 -19.69 -4.92 -8.69
CA LYS A 138 -20.54 -5.24 -7.55
C LYS A 138 -19.92 -4.70 -6.25
N PRO A 139 -20.72 -4.20 -5.30
CA PRO A 139 -20.21 -3.80 -3.99
C PRO A 139 -19.50 -4.92 -3.23
N GLN A 140 -19.95 -6.17 -3.40
CA GLN A 140 -19.35 -7.34 -2.76
C GLN A 140 -17.92 -7.56 -3.25
N ASP A 141 -17.68 -7.38 -4.54
CA ASP A 141 -16.36 -7.53 -5.16
C ASP A 141 -15.37 -6.48 -4.63
N LEU A 142 -15.83 -5.24 -4.43
CA LEU A 142 -15.03 -4.19 -3.76
C LEU A 142 -14.67 -4.60 -2.32
N GLN A 143 -15.64 -5.16 -1.58
CA GLN A 143 -15.38 -5.62 -0.22
C GLN A 143 -14.35 -6.77 -0.21
N THR A 144 -14.41 -7.69 -1.17
CA THR A 144 -13.40 -8.73 -1.35
C THR A 144 -12.01 -8.14 -1.62
N GLN A 145 -11.90 -7.14 -2.51
CA GLN A 145 -10.63 -6.46 -2.78
C GLN A 145 -10.08 -5.76 -1.52
N LEU A 146 -10.93 -5.09 -0.75
CA LEU A 146 -10.55 -4.45 0.53
C LEU A 146 -10.05 -5.47 1.54
N ASN A 147 -10.75 -6.60 1.70
CA ASN A 147 -10.35 -7.67 2.62
C ASN A 147 -8.99 -8.27 2.25
N LEU A 148 -8.70 -8.43 0.94
CA LEU A 148 -7.40 -8.91 0.48
C LEU A 148 -6.27 -7.90 0.76
N ILE A 149 -6.53 -6.60 0.58
CA ILE A 149 -5.56 -5.56 0.96
C ILE A 149 -5.30 -5.62 2.47
N GLU A 150 -6.35 -5.74 3.28
CA GLU A 150 -6.21 -5.90 4.72
C GLU A 150 -5.40 -7.16 5.09
N GLU A 151 -5.68 -8.32 4.47
CA GLU A 151 -4.91 -9.55 4.65
C GLU A 151 -3.41 -9.34 4.35
N TYR A 152 -3.10 -8.68 3.22
CA TYR A 152 -1.73 -8.38 2.84
C TYR A 152 -1.02 -7.56 3.92
N LEU A 153 -1.69 -6.52 4.44
CA LEU A 153 -1.15 -5.63 5.46
C LEU A 153 -1.04 -6.31 6.84
N GLN A 154 -1.85 -7.33 7.09
CA GLN A 154 -1.84 -8.12 8.32
C GLN A 154 -0.83 -9.29 8.30
N LYS A 155 -0.17 -9.61 7.15
CA LYS A 155 0.86 -10.68 7.06
C LYS A 155 1.93 -10.63 8.15
N LYS A 156 2.18 -9.43 8.71
CA LYS A 156 3.03 -9.18 9.87
C LYS A 156 2.78 -10.11 11.07
N ASN A 157 1.55 -10.52 11.32
CA ASN A 157 1.20 -11.25 12.56
C ASN A 157 1.47 -12.76 12.52
N ASN A 158 1.59 -13.36 11.33
CA ASN A 158 1.75 -14.81 11.22
C ASN A 158 3.22 -15.25 11.23
N ASN A 159 4.16 -14.36 10.87
CA ASN A 159 5.59 -14.67 10.88
C ASN A 159 6.25 -14.43 12.26
N LYS A 160 5.53 -13.85 13.24
CA LYS A 160 6.02 -13.65 14.62
C LYS A 160 5.62 -14.76 15.61
N LYS A 161 4.84 -15.76 15.18
CA LYS A 161 4.43 -16.91 16.03
C LYS A 161 5.28 -18.17 15.80
N LYS A 162 6.40 -18.06 15.09
CA LYS A 162 7.26 -19.21 14.75
C LYS A 162 8.67 -19.17 15.33
N ASP A 163 8.98 -18.19 16.17
CA ASP A 163 10.24 -18.10 16.91
C ASP A 163 9.94 -18.05 18.42
#